data_AF-A0A552ZLG0-F1
#
_entry.id   AF-A0A552ZLG0-F1
#
_cell.length_a   1.000
_cell.length_b   1.000
_cell.length_c   1.000
_cell.angle_alpha   90.00
_cell.angle_beta   90.00
_cell.angle_gamma   90.00
#
_symmetry.space_group_name_H-M   'P 1'
#
loop_
_entity.id
_entity.type
_entity.pdbx_description
1 polymer ?
#
loop_
_entity_poly.entity_id
_entity_poly.type
_entity_poly.pdbx_seq_one_letter_code
_entity_poly.pdbx_strand_id
1 'polypeptide(L)'
;MSGVGKTTALQGLSRRGFATVDTDEDDWIDTAGGEPLWREPPIAALLSWPRTTSLFVAGTVANQGVFYDRFDAVVLLSAPSAVMFERLARRTNNPFGKSESERQQIARDMAEVEPLLRQAATHEVVTLCPPDEVVDMLVDIAAALRVSRA
;
A
#
# COMPACT_ATOMS: atom_id res chain seq x y z
N MET A 1 -6.41 1.45 2.18
CA MET A 1 -6.56 1.79 3.63
C MET A 1 -5.67 2.96 4.03
N SER A 2 -6.22 3.96 4.72
CA SER A 2 -5.47 5.11 5.28
C SER A 2 -4.96 4.80 6.68
N GLY A 3 -3.81 5.35 7.11
CA GLY A 3 -3.30 5.20 8.48
C GLY A 3 -2.57 3.88 8.81
N VAL A 4 -2.44 2.96 7.86
CA VAL A 4 -1.71 1.68 8.01
C VAL A 4 -0.19 1.78 7.80
N GLY A 5 0.33 2.97 7.46
CA GLY A 5 1.79 3.19 7.35
C GLY A 5 2.40 3.04 5.96
N LYS A 6 1.60 3.01 4.87
CA LYS A 6 2.10 2.85 3.49
C LYS A 6 3.22 3.82 3.12
N THR A 7 2.97 5.12 3.29
CA THR A 7 3.95 6.17 2.96
C THR A 7 5.22 6.07 3.82
N THR A 8 5.09 5.75 5.10
CA THR A 8 6.25 5.55 5.99
C THR A 8 7.09 4.35 5.56
N ALA A 9 6.44 3.24 5.18
CA ALA A 9 7.12 2.06 4.66
C ALA A 9 7.85 2.37 3.34
N LEU A 10 7.20 3.05 2.39
CA LEU A 10 7.85 3.46 1.13
C LEU A 10 9.05 4.39 1.38
N GLN A 11 8.93 5.36 2.29
CA GLN A 11 10.07 6.21 2.64
C GLN A 11 11.25 5.41 3.23
N GLY A 12 10.96 4.45 4.10
CA GLY A 12 11.98 3.55 4.66
C GLY A 12 12.64 2.67 3.59
N LEU A 13 11.86 2.10 2.67
CA LEU A 13 12.36 1.32 1.54
C LEU A 13 13.24 2.15 0.59
N SER A 14 12.81 3.38 0.28
CA SER A 14 13.57 4.32 -0.54
C SER A 14 14.93 4.65 0.09
N ARG A 15 14.99 4.90 1.41
CA ARG A 15 16.25 5.12 2.14
C ARG A 15 17.21 3.92 2.07
N ARG A 16 16.69 2.71 1.87
CA ARG A 16 17.47 1.48 1.69
C ARG A 16 17.84 1.21 0.23
N GLY A 17 17.53 2.12 -0.69
CA GLY A 17 17.91 2.03 -2.10
C GLY A 17 16.91 1.27 -2.99
N PHE A 18 15.72 0.95 -2.50
CA PHE A 18 14.69 0.32 -3.33
C PHE A 18 13.92 1.36 -4.16
N ALA A 19 13.50 0.97 -5.35
CA ALA A 19 12.58 1.76 -6.14
C ALA A 19 11.20 1.73 -5.48
N THR A 20 10.58 2.89 -5.31
CA THR A 20 9.27 3.03 -4.65
C THR A 20 8.37 3.94 -5.47
N VAL A 21 7.08 3.62 -5.53
CA VAL A 21 6.04 4.44 -6.15
C VAL A 21 4.83 4.48 -5.22
N ASP A 22 4.43 5.68 -4.80
CA ASP A 22 3.13 5.89 -4.15
C ASP A 22 2.14 6.32 -5.23
N THR A 23 1.16 5.47 -5.52
CA THR A 23 0.15 5.74 -6.56
C THR A 23 -1.02 6.55 -6.03
N ASP A 24 -1.08 6.79 -4.71
CA ASP A 24 -2.03 7.73 -4.11
C ASP A 24 -1.58 9.20 -4.36
N GLU A 25 -0.32 9.42 -4.77
CA GLU A 25 0.26 10.70 -5.19
C GLU A 25 0.42 10.69 -6.73
N ASP A 26 0.56 11.84 -7.40
CA ASP A 26 0.71 11.97 -8.88
C ASP A 26 -0.50 11.60 -9.78
N ASP A 27 -0.28 11.66 -11.11
CA ASP A 27 -1.25 11.36 -12.17
C ASP A 27 -1.39 9.84 -12.43
N TRP A 28 -1.33 8.97 -11.41
CA TRP A 28 -1.53 7.52 -11.56
C TRP A 28 -2.99 7.10 -11.55
N ILE A 29 -3.89 7.94 -11.03
CA ILE A 29 -5.29 7.62 -10.78
C ILE A 29 -6.20 8.48 -11.67
N ASP A 30 -7.20 7.84 -12.28
CA ASP A 30 -8.37 8.51 -12.84
C ASP A 30 -9.56 8.31 -11.88
N THR A 31 -10.44 9.31 -11.79
CA THR A 31 -11.69 9.17 -11.04
C THR A 31 -12.83 8.88 -12.02
N ALA A 32 -13.22 7.61 -12.13
CA ALA A 32 -14.35 7.20 -12.96
C ALA A 32 -15.52 6.79 -12.05
N GLY A 33 -16.69 7.40 -12.23
CA GLY A 33 -17.87 7.07 -11.41
C GLY A 33 -17.74 7.43 -9.92
N GLY A 34 -16.75 8.26 -9.54
CA GLY A 34 -16.48 8.63 -8.14
C GLY A 34 -15.53 7.69 -7.41
N GLU A 35 -15.03 6.63 -8.06
CA GLU A 35 -14.06 5.71 -7.48
C GLU A 35 -12.67 5.94 -8.09
N PRO A 36 -11.60 5.95 -7.27
CA PRO A 36 -10.24 6.03 -7.77
C PRO A 36 -9.86 4.72 -8.45
N LEU A 37 -9.41 4.81 -9.71
CA LEU A 37 -8.90 3.71 -10.50
C LEU A 37 -7.48 4.01 -10.96
N TRP A 38 -6.61 3.01 -10.93
CA TRP A 38 -5.33 3.10 -11.61
C TRP A 38 -5.52 3.31 -13.10
N ARG A 39 -4.80 4.29 -13.64
CA ARG A 39 -4.62 4.49 -15.08
C ARG A 39 -3.84 3.31 -15.62
N GLU A 40 -4.52 2.46 -16.36
CA GLU A 40 -3.94 1.17 -16.77
C GLU A 40 -2.68 1.32 -17.62
N PRO A 41 -2.60 2.20 -18.65
CA PRO A 41 -1.40 2.28 -19.47
C PRO A 41 -0.14 2.73 -18.72
N PRO A 42 -0.18 3.79 -17.87
CA PRO A 42 0.96 4.16 -17.03
C PRO A 42 1.40 3.05 -16.07
N ILE A 43 0.47 2.39 -15.38
CA ILE A 43 0.80 1.30 -14.44
C ILE A 43 1.38 0.11 -15.21
N ALA A 44 0.80 -0.23 -16.36
CA ALA A 44 1.31 -1.31 -17.20
C ALA A 44 2.75 -1.05 -17.68
N ALA A 45 3.04 0.19 -18.09
CA ALA A 45 4.38 0.61 -18.47
C ALA A 45 5.35 0.52 -17.28
N LEU A 46 4.96 1.07 -16.12
CA LEU A 46 5.73 1.02 -14.88
C LEU A 46 6.12 -0.42 -14.54
N LEU A 47 5.16 -1.34 -14.51
CA LEU A 47 5.38 -2.74 -14.13
C LEU A 47 6.15 -3.55 -15.21
N SER A 48 6.24 -3.05 -16.45
CA SER A 48 6.99 -3.73 -17.52
C SER A 48 8.46 -3.35 -17.59
N TRP A 49 8.84 -2.23 -16.95
CA TRP A 49 10.18 -1.69 -17.12
C TRP A 49 11.25 -2.62 -16.50
N PRO A 50 12.31 -2.99 -17.23
CA PRO A 50 13.37 -3.85 -16.70
C PRO A 50 14.11 -3.19 -15.54
N ARG A 51 14.42 -3.96 -14.50
CA ARG A 51 15.08 -3.47 -13.28
C ARG A 51 16.05 -4.50 -12.70
N THR A 52 17.05 -3.99 -11.99
CA THR A 52 18.03 -4.81 -11.25
C THR A 52 17.69 -4.92 -9.77
N THR A 53 16.79 -4.08 -9.25
CA THR A 53 16.29 -4.10 -7.86
C THR A 53 14.78 -4.25 -7.81
N SER A 54 14.25 -4.69 -6.67
CA SER A 54 12.81 -4.80 -6.46
C SER A 54 12.14 -3.43 -6.48
N LEU A 55 10.96 -3.36 -7.09
CA LEU A 55 10.07 -2.21 -7.07
C LEU A 55 8.96 -2.44 -6.04
N PHE A 56 8.71 -1.45 -5.18
CA PHE A 56 7.56 -1.45 -4.28
C PHE A 56 6.56 -0.39 -4.73
N VAL A 57 5.31 -0.79 -4.94
CA VAL A 57 4.21 0.09 -5.34
C VAL A 57 3.17 0.10 -4.24
N ALA A 58 2.78 1.27 -3.74
CA ALA A 58 1.68 1.40 -2.79
C ALA A 58 0.47 2.09 -3.42
N GLY A 59 -0.71 1.65 -3.04
CA GLY A 59 -1.99 2.22 -3.48
C GLY A 59 -3.15 1.45 -2.88
N THR A 60 -4.35 2.01 -2.94
CA THR A 60 -5.58 1.22 -2.74
C THR A 60 -6.67 1.74 -3.66
N VAL A 61 -6.90 1.08 -4.80
CA VAL A 61 -7.85 1.48 -5.85
C VAL A 61 -8.69 0.28 -6.33
N ALA A 62 -9.86 0.54 -6.90
CA ALA A 62 -10.83 -0.53 -7.16
C ALA A 62 -10.38 -1.52 -8.24
N ASN A 63 -9.64 -1.09 -9.27
CA ASN A 63 -9.15 -1.96 -10.35
C ASN A 63 -7.75 -2.55 -10.11
N GLN A 64 -7.14 -2.38 -8.93
CA GLN A 64 -5.76 -2.85 -8.69
C GLN A 64 -5.59 -4.37 -8.91
N GLY A 65 -6.66 -5.15 -8.70
CA GLY A 65 -6.67 -6.59 -8.90
C GLY A 65 -6.38 -7.03 -10.35
N VAL A 66 -6.56 -6.14 -11.33
CA VAL A 66 -6.23 -6.38 -12.75
C VAL A 66 -4.73 -6.61 -12.96
N PHE A 67 -3.88 -6.12 -12.05
CA PHE A 67 -2.42 -6.17 -12.17
C PHE A 67 -1.74 -7.16 -11.24
N TYR A 68 -2.48 -7.90 -10.40
CA TYR A 68 -1.88 -8.77 -9.38
C TYR A 68 -1.03 -9.89 -9.96
N ASP A 69 -1.33 -10.37 -11.16
CA ASP A 69 -0.52 -11.33 -11.91
C ASP A 69 0.87 -10.79 -12.30
N ARG A 70 1.04 -9.46 -12.25
CA ARG A 70 2.30 -8.75 -12.55
C ARG A 70 3.09 -8.38 -11.31
N PHE A 71 2.59 -8.70 -10.12
CA PHE A 71 3.30 -8.54 -8.86
C PHE A 71 3.80 -9.90 -8.36
N ASP A 72 5.06 -9.95 -7.93
CA ASP A 72 5.63 -11.14 -7.32
C ASP A 72 5.04 -11.40 -5.92
N ALA A 73 4.63 -10.32 -5.24
CA ALA A 73 3.86 -10.35 -4.01
C ALA A 73 2.92 -9.15 -3.93
N VAL A 74 1.72 -9.41 -3.41
CA VAL A 74 0.75 -8.41 -2.98
C VAL A 74 0.74 -8.41 -1.46
N VAL A 75 1.14 -7.31 -0.83
CA VAL A 75 1.27 -7.21 0.64
C VAL A 75 0.21 -6.27 1.19
N LEU A 76 -0.61 -6.78 2.11
CA LEU A 76 -1.54 -5.97 2.90
C LEU A 76 -0.82 -5.45 4.15
N LEU A 77 -0.75 -4.13 4.31
CA LEU A 77 -0.45 -3.51 5.60
C LEU A 77 -1.76 -3.32 6.38
N SER A 78 -1.87 -3.93 7.55
CA SER A 78 -3.04 -3.81 8.43
C SER A 78 -2.65 -3.26 9.80
N ALA A 79 -3.64 -2.78 10.56
CA ALA A 79 -3.49 -2.39 11.95
C ALA A 79 -4.85 -2.42 12.65
N PRO A 80 -4.90 -2.67 13.97
CA PRO A 80 -6.14 -2.49 14.73
C PRO A 80 -6.69 -1.07 14.59
N SER A 81 -8.02 -0.94 14.51
CA SER A 81 -8.70 0.35 14.31
C SER A 81 -8.30 1.42 15.34
N ALA A 82 -8.16 1.04 16.61
CA ALA A 82 -7.71 1.93 17.67
C ALA A 82 -6.33 2.56 17.37
N VAL A 83 -5.38 1.75 16.88
CA VAL A 83 -4.03 2.20 16.50
C VAL A 83 -4.09 3.11 15.27
N MET A 84 -4.91 2.74 14.27
CA MET A 84 -5.12 3.57 13.08
C MET A 84 -5.66 4.95 13.45
N PHE A 85 -6.69 5.03 14.28
CA PHE A 85 -7.27 6.31 14.70
C PHE A 85 -6.31 7.14 15.57
N GLU A 86 -5.49 6.51 16.42
CA GLU A 86 -4.44 7.21 17.16
C GLU A 86 -3.41 7.86 16.23
N ARG A 87 -2.95 7.12 15.21
CA ARG A 87 -2.00 7.62 14.20
C ARG A 87 -2.60 8.79 13.39
N LEU A 88 -3.84 8.66 12.94
CA LEU A 88 -4.55 9.70 12.19
C LEU A 88 -4.75 10.96 13.03
N ALA A 89 -4.98 10.83 14.34
CA ALA A 89 -5.09 11.98 15.23
C ALA A 89 -3.75 12.72 15.39
N ARG A 90 -2.63 11.99 15.43
CA ARG A 90 -1.29 12.56 15.65
C ARG A 90 -0.60 13.08 14.40
N ARG A 91 -0.98 12.62 13.20
CA ARG A 91 -0.30 13.04 11.96
C ARG A 91 -0.53 14.53 11.66
N THR A 92 0.53 15.19 11.21
CA THR A 92 0.55 16.61 10.87
C THR A 92 0.57 16.87 9.35
N ASN A 93 0.92 15.86 8.56
CA ASN A 93 1.15 15.99 7.12
C ASN A 93 -0.08 15.71 6.24
N ASN A 94 -1.15 15.11 6.76
CA ASN A 94 -2.38 14.83 6.02
C ASN A 94 -3.61 15.05 6.93
N PRO A 95 -4.55 15.95 6.56
CA PRO A 95 -5.69 16.30 7.41
C PRO A 95 -6.78 15.23 7.47
N PHE A 96 -6.80 14.25 6.55
CA PHE A 96 -7.88 13.27 6.44
C PHE A 96 -8.02 12.41 7.71
N GLY A 97 -9.22 11.92 8.02
CA GLY A 97 -9.49 11.09 9.20
C GLY A 97 -9.59 11.87 10.52
N LYS A 98 -9.63 13.21 10.45
CA LYS A 98 -9.81 14.07 11.63
C LYS A 98 -11.26 14.42 11.88
N SER A 99 -12.08 14.51 10.82
CA SER A 99 -13.53 14.73 10.96
C SER A 99 -14.28 13.43 11.26
N GLU A 100 -15.49 13.56 11.80
CA GLU A 100 -16.35 12.41 12.10
C GLU A 100 -16.74 11.64 10.83
N SER A 101 -17.09 12.33 9.75
CA SER A 101 -17.46 11.71 8.47
C SER A 101 -16.31 10.90 7.87
N GLU A 102 -15.07 11.41 7.92
CA GLU A 102 -13.90 10.66 7.45
C GLU A 102 -13.60 9.45 8.33
N ARG A 103 -13.80 9.55 9.65
CA ARG A 103 -13.64 8.41 10.55
C ARG A 103 -14.69 7.33 10.30
N GLN A 104 -15.93 7.72 10.02
CA GLN A 104 -16.98 6.79 9.59
C GLN A 104 -16.62 6.13 8.26
N GLN A 105 -16.07 6.88 7.30
CA GLN A 105 -15.58 6.32 6.04
C GLN A 105 -14.48 5.29 6.28
N ILE A 106 -13.47 5.61 7.10
CA ILE A 106 -12.38 4.68 7.44
C ILE A 106 -12.94 3.40 8.09
N ALA A 107 -13.92 3.53 8.99
CA ALA A 107 -14.55 2.37 9.63
C ALA A 107 -15.31 1.50 8.62
N ARG A 108 -15.98 2.10 7.63
CA ARG A 108 -16.63 1.36 6.53
C ARG A 108 -15.59 0.66 5.65
N ASP A 109 -14.53 1.36 5.26
CA ASP A 109 -13.44 0.76 4.47
C ASP A 109 -12.82 -0.44 5.20
N MET A 110 -12.65 -0.36 6.52
CA MET A 110 -12.16 -1.48 7.34
C MET A 110 -13.12 -2.67 7.34
N ALA A 111 -14.42 -2.42 7.36
CA ALA A 111 -15.43 -3.49 7.40
C ALA A 111 -15.67 -4.12 6.02
N GLU A 112 -15.61 -3.33 4.96
CA GLU A 112 -16.04 -3.73 3.61
C GLU A 112 -14.85 -4.03 2.68
N VAL A 113 -13.77 -3.24 2.75
CA VAL A 113 -12.65 -3.32 1.80
C VAL A 113 -11.50 -4.16 2.35
N GLU A 114 -11.14 -4.01 3.63
CA GLU A 114 -10.01 -4.75 4.22
C GLU A 114 -10.13 -6.29 4.09
N PRO A 115 -11.31 -6.92 4.29
CA PRO A 115 -11.45 -8.35 4.08
C PRO A 115 -11.16 -8.79 2.64
N LEU A 116 -11.57 -7.98 1.65
CA LEU A 116 -11.31 -8.22 0.23
C LEU A 116 -9.81 -8.10 -0.08
N LEU A 117 -9.17 -7.05 0.46
CA LEU A 117 -7.73 -6.87 0.32
C LEU A 117 -6.96 -8.03 0.96
N ARG A 118 -7.40 -8.52 2.12
CA ARG A 118 -6.80 -9.65 2.82
C ARG A 118 -6.93 -10.94 2.03
N GLN A 119 -8.09 -11.19 1.42
CA GLN A 119 -8.31 -12.36 0.58
C GLN A 119 -7.39 -12.37 -0.64
N ALA A 120 -7.11 -11.20 -1.21
CA ALA A 120 -6.25 -11.09 -2.38
C ALA A 120 -4.75 -10.97 -2.07
N ALA A 121 -4.39 -10.69 -0.82
CA ALA A 121 -3.00 -10.51 -0.43
C ALA A 121 -2.27 -11.86 -0.37
N THR A 122 -1.03 -11.87 -0.85
CA THR A 122 -0.11 -12.98 -0.67
C THR A 122 0.51 -12.99 0.74
N HIS A 123 0.65 -11.80 1.34
CA HIS A 123 1.23 -11.61 2.66
C HIS A 123 0.45 -10.51 3.40
N GLU A 124 0.28 -10.67 4.71
CA GLU A 124 -0.24 -9.62 5.58
C GLU A 124 0.83 -9.23 6.59
N VAL A 125 1.08 -7.93 6.73
CA VAL A 125 1.98 -7.36 7.74
C VAL A 125 1.15 -6.49 8.67
N VAL A 126 0.97 -6.96 9.91
CA VAL A 126 0.28 -6.21 10.95
C VAL A 126 1.25 -5.18 11.54
N THR A 127 1.01 -3.91 11.27
CA THR A 127 1.92 -2.79 11.58
C THR A 127 1.83 -2.35 13.05
N LEU A 128 2.04 -3.28 13.99
CA LEU A 128 2.12 -2.98 15.43
C LEU A 128 3.56 -2.73 15.91
N CYS A 129 4.55 -3.11 15.11
CA CYS A 129 5.95 -2.85 15.35
C CYS A 129 6.38 -1.44 14.84
N PRO A 130 7.58 -0.98 15.23
CA PRO A 130 8.18 0.24 14.68
C PRO A 130 8.28 0.20 13.15
N PRO A 131 8.25 1.36 12.46
CA PRO A 131 8.27 1.41 11.01
C PRO A 131 9.48 0.71 10.36
N ASP A 132 10.66 0.75 11.00
CA ASP A 132 11.85 0.11 10.45
C ASP A 132 11.72 -1.42 10.41
N GLU A 133 11.06 -2.03 11.40
CA GLU A 133 10.77 -3.47 11.40
C GLU A 133 9.77 -3.86 10.30
N VAL A 134 8.77 -3.01 10.03
CA VAL A 134 7.86 -3.21 8.89
C VAL A 134 8.64 -3.19 7.58
N VAL A 135 9.61 -2.27 7.44
CA VAL A 135 10.46 -2.18 6.25
C VAL A 135 11.36 -3.41 6.13
N ASP A 136 11.92 -3.91 7.23
CA ASP A 136 12.69 -5.17 7.25
C ASP A 136 11.85 -6.33 6.70
N MET A 137 10.62 -6.51 7.20
CA MET A 137 9.72 -7.57 6.74
C MET A 137 9.41 -7.48 5.24
N LEU A 138 9.20 -6.27 4.71
CA LEU A 138 8.95 -6.06 3.27
C LEU A 138 10.18 -6.42 2.43
N VAL A 139 11.39 -6.10 2.92
CA VAL A 139 12.65 -6.46 2.26
C VAL A 139 12.85 -7.98 2.27
N ASP A 140 12.56 -8.64 3.39
CA ASP A 140 12.69 -10.09 3.52
C ASP A 140 11.75 -10.84 2.57
N ILE A 141 10.48 -10.40 2.45
CA ILE A 141 9.53 -10.93 1.47
C ILE A 141 10.09 -10.79 0.05
N ALA A 142 10.58 -9.60 -0.31
CA ALA A 142 11.13 -9.35 -1.63
C ALA A 142 12.39 -10.20 -1.91
N ALA A 143 13.25 -10.39 -0.91
CA ALA A 143 14.46 -11.20 -1.05
C ALA A 143 14.14 -12.69 -1.26
N ALA A 144 13.18 -13.25 -0.51
CA ALA A 144 12.77 -14.65 -0.62
C ALA A 144 12.24 -15.00 -2.03
N LEU A 145 11.51 -14.07 -2.66
CA LEU A 145 10.96 -14.25 -4.02
C LEU A 145 12.06 -14.21 -5.10
N ARG A 146 13.13 -13.44 -4.88
CA ARG A 146 14.27 -13.41 -5.81
C ARG A 146 15.08 -14.70 -5.76
N VAL A 147 15.28 -15.26 -4.58
CA VAL A 147 15.96 -16.56 -4.40
C VAL A 147 15.15 -17.69 -5.06
N SER A 148 13.82 -17.66 -4.93
CA SER A 148 12.94 -18.69 -5.51
C SER A 148 12.91 -18.69 -7.05
N ARG A 149 13.46 -17.66 -7.70
CA ARG A 149 13.51 -17.50 -9.16
C ARG A 149 14.89 -17.75 -9.78
N ALA A 150 15.94 -17.84 -8.96
CA ALA A 150 17.32 -18.08 -9.40
C ALA A 150 17.60 -19.58 -9.50
#